data_AF-A0A9P8WE52-F1
#
_entry.id   AF-A0A9P8WE52-F1
#
_cell.length_a   1.000
_cell.length_b   1.000
_cell.length_c   1.000
_cell.angle_alpha   90.00
_cell.angle_beta   90.00
_cell.angle_gamma   90.00
#
_symmetry.space_group_name_H-M   'P 1'
#
loop_
_entity.id
_entity.type
_entity.pdbx_description
1 polymer ?
#
loop_
_entity_poly.entity_id
_entity_poly.type
_entity_poly.pdbx_seq_one_letter_code
_entity_poly.pdbx_strand_id
1 'polypeptide(L)'
;MVIGLLTITSIPTVIGVAEAISAQKSQNASLTKEQEKFTLAFLIEVKGKVRETGVGVLADGKIYLNLPDDPVEGHPFNGWYFKYPSEEGHLGLVSTIQVDPPMLNWIYVNRDTHAVHFGARKDTIDHVIGPWGWSKDERFLTLQGDHDTFVAVQEEDGRWAVYWDPEEDILDEAEPERCKEVALVRKVQRGVESSYVKQ
;
A
#
# COMPACT_ATOMS: atom_id res chain seq x y z
N MET A 1 -46.65 -29.37 58.76
CA MET A 1 -45.90 -28.29 58.10
C MET A 1 -45.33 -28.86 56.82
N VAL A 2 -45.79 -28.39 55.66
CA VAL A 2 -45.42 -28.91 54.33
C VAL A 2 -44.90 -27.74 53.50
N ILE A 3 -44.04 -28.06 52.51
CA ILE A 3 -43.65 -27.30 51.31
C ILE A 3 -42.49 -26.32 51.55
N GLY A 4 -41.39 -26.32 50.80
CA GLY A 4 -41.04 -27.05 49.59
C GLY A 4 -39.63 -26.66 49.10
N LEU A 5 -39.02 -27.59 48.38
CA LEU A 5 -37.75 -27.52 47.67
C LEU A 5 -37.74 -26.36 46.65
N LEU A 6 -36.72 -25.51 46.66
CA LEU A 6 -36.43 -24.56 45.57
C LEU A 6 -34.92 -24.54 45.30
N THR A 7 -34.48 -25.56 44.55
CA THR A 7 -33.20 -25.56 43.85
C THR A 7 -33.29 -24.59 42.67
N ILE A 8 -32.91 -23.33 42.88
CA ILE A 8 -32.72 -22.39 41.76
C ILE A 8 -31.30 -22.59 41.25
N THR A 9 -31.15 -23.52 40.30
CA THR A 9 -29.99 -23.54 39.40
C THR A 9 -30.09 -22.32 38.49
N SER A 10 -29.60 -21.18 38.99
CA SER A 10 -29.45 -19.98 38.18
C SER A 10 -28.23 -20.20 37.30
N ILE A 11 -28.45 -20.68 36.08
CA ILE A 11 -27.49 -20.55 34.99
C ILE A 11 -27.69 -19.13 34.45
N PRO A 12 -26.77 -18.17 34.65
CA PRO A 12 -26.87 -16.91 33.96
C PRO A 12 -26.72 -17.19 32.46
N THR A 13 -27.77 -16.87 31.72
CA THR A 13 -27.84 -16.87 30.27
C THR A 13 -26.74 -15.98 29.70
N VAL A 14 -25.63 -16.58 29.25
CA VAL A 14 -24.59 -15.90 28.47
C VAL A 14 -25.07 -15.82 27.02
N ILE A 15 -25.87 -14.80 26.71
CA ILE A 15 -26.23 -14.45 25.33
C ILE A 15 -25.92 -12.96 25.16
N GLY A 16 -24.66 -12.66 24.85
CA GLY A 16 -24.23 -11.27 24.63
C GLY A 16 -22.79 -11.08 24.19
N VAL A 17 -21.99 -12.15 24.04
CA VAL A 17 -20.53 -12.03 23.80
C VAL A 17 -20.14 -12.40 22.36
N ALA A 18 -21.01 -13.06 21.59
CA ALA A 18 -20.65 -13.54 20.25
C ALA A 18 -20.53 -12.43 19.20
N GLU A 19 -21.42 -11.44 19.20
CA GLU A 19 -21.38 -10.34 18.22
C GLU A 19 -20.26 -9.33 18.51
N ALA A 20 -19.96 -9.08 19.78
CA ALA A 20 -18.84 -8.22 20.18
C ALA A 20 -17.49 -8.80 19.75
N ILE A 21 -17.29 -10.13 19.85
CA ILE A 21 -16.06 -10.79 19.41
C ILE A 21 -15.95 -10.79 17.87
N SER A 22 -17.06 -10.93 17.14
CA SER A 22 -17.05 -10.87 15.67
C SER A 22 -16.71 -9.48 15.15
N ALA A 23 -17.31 -8.43 15.74
CA ALA A 23 -16.99 -7.04 15.44
C ALA A 23 -15.54 -6.71 15.81
N GLN A 24 -15.06 -7.18 16.96
CA GLN A 24 -13.67 -7.00 17.40
C GLN A 24 -12.68 -7.77 16.52
N LYS A 25 -13.03 -8.98 16.04
CA LYS A 25 -12.21 -9.75 15.11
C LYS A 25 -12.19 -9.14 13.71
N SER A 26 -13.31 -8.57 13.26
CA SER A 26 -13.39 -7.83 11.99
C SER A 26 -12.60 -6.52 12.05
N GLN A 27 -12.70 -5.76 13.15
CA GLN A 27 -11.89 -4.57 13.38
C GLN A 27 -10.40 -4.90 13.53
N ASN A 28 -10.05 -6.00 14.21
CA ASN A 28 -8.67 -6.46 14.30
C ASN A 28 -8.13 -6.95 12.96
N ALA A 29 -8.96 -7.61 12.13
CA ALA A 29 -8.58 -8.06 10.80
C ALA A 29 -8.36 -6.89 9.84
N SER A 30 -9.17 -5.82 9.90
CA SER A 30 -8.92 -4.60 9.12
C SER A 30 -7.64 -3.90 9.58
N LEU A 31 -7.41 -3.80 10.90
CA LEU A 31 -6.17 -3.23 11.46
C LEU A 31 -4.93 -4.04 11.09
N THR A 32 -5.04 -5.37 11.02
CA THR A 32 -3.92 -6.25 10.67
C THR A 32 -3.54 -6.10 9.19
N LYS A 33 -4.53 -5.98 8.30
CA LYS A 33 -4.31 -5.83 6.85
C LYS A 33 -3.68 -4.48 6.48
N GLU A 34 -4.08 -3.41 7.16
CA GLU A 34 -3.51 -2.08 6.95
C GLU A 34 -2.05 -2.00 7.44
N GLN A 35 -1.69 -2.80 8.46
CA GLN A 35 -0.35 -2.88 9.04
C GLN A 35 0.57 -3.94 8.39
N GLU A 36 0.07 -4.70 7.41
CA GLU A 36 0.89 -5.67 6.69
C GLU A 36 1.90 -4.95 5.78
N LYS A 37 3.19 -5.08 6.13
CA LYS A 37 4.29 -4.58 5.30
C LYS A 37 4.34 -5.34 3.98
N PHE A 38 4.45 -4.60 2.89
CA PHE A 38 4.62 -5.16 1.56
C PHE A 38 5.71 -4.43 0.80
N THR A 39 6.33 -5.16 -0.12
CA THR A 39 7.16 -4.57 -1.17
C THR A 39 6.33 -4.38 -2.43
N LEU A 40 6.72 -3.43 -3.28
CA LEU A 40 6.10 -3.24 -4.59
C LEU A 40 6.87 -4.01 -5.65
N ALA A 41 6.16 -4.78 -6.46
CA ALA A 41 6.65 -5.37 -7.70
C ALA A 41 5.84 -4.80 -8.86
N PHE A 42 6.39 -4.81 -10.07
CA PHE A 42 5.70 -4.27 -11.23
C PHE A 42 5.31 -5.39 -12.17
N LEU A 43 4.08 -5.33 -12.68
CA LEU A 43 3.64 -6.15 -13.80
C LEU A 43 3.64 -5.27 -15.04
N ILE A 44 4.47 -5.64 -16.00
CA ILE A 44 4.58 -4.96 -17.29
C ILE A 44 4.09 -5.93 -18.36
N GLU A 45 3.23 -5.46 -19.26
CA GLU A 45 2.87 -6.24 -20.43
C GLU A 45 3.92 -6.07 -21.52
N VAL A 46 4.62 -7.16 -21.86
CA VAL A 46 5.61 -7.17 -22.92
C VAL A 46 5.21 -8.20 -23.98
N LYS A 47 4.80 -7.71 -25.16
CA LYS A 47 4.41 -8.53 -26.32
C LYS A 47 3.27 -9.53 -26.02
N GLY A 48 2.21 -9.07 -25.34
CA GLY A 48 1.05 -9.92 -24.99
C GLY A 48 1.30 -10.88 -23.83
N LYS A 49 2.42 -10.72 -23.11
CA LYS A 49 2.74 -11.50 -21.92
C LYS A 49 2.98 -10.56 -20.75
N VAL A 50 2.12 -10.66 -19.74
CA VAL A 50 2.33 -9.99 -18.46
C VAL A 50 3.53 -10.63 -17.78
N ARG A 51 4.55 -9.82 -17.49
CA ARG A 51 5.75 -10.23 -16.77
C ARG A 51 5.86 -9.45 -15.47
N GLU A 52 6.03 -10.18 -14.38
CA GLU A 52 6.43 -9.58 -13.12
C GLU A 52 7.91 -9.23 -13.23
N THR A 53 8.25 -7.98 -12.97
CA THR A 53 9.58 -7.46 -13.20
C THR A 53 9.90 -6.39 -12.16
N GLY A 54 11.08 -6.52 -11.57
CA GLY A 54 11.67 -5.55 -10.66
C GLY A 54 10.96 -5.36 -9.32
N VAL A 55 11.61 -4.56 -8.48
CA VAL A 55 11.11 -4.15 -7.16
C VAL A 55 11.08 -2.61 -7.12
N GLY A 56 10.08 -2.03 -6.47
CA GLY A 56 10.03 -0.59 -6.26
C GLY A 56 11.17 -0.13 -5.37
N VAL A 57 11.89 0.90 -5.78
CA VAL A 57 12.99 1.50 -5.02
C VAL A 57 12.71 3.00 -4.89
N LEU A 58 12.91 3.52 -3.69
CA LEU A 58 12.83 4.94 -3.37
C LEU A 58 14.22 5.55 -3.57
N ALA A 59 14.33 6.46 -4.53
CA ALA A 59 15.54 7.23 -4.79
C ALA A 59 15.15 8.65 -5.22
N ASP A 60 15.98 9.66 -4.94
CA ASP A 60 15.81 11.05 -5.43
C ASP A 60 14.38 11.65 -5.26
N GLY A 61 13.67 11.25 -4.20
CA GLY A 61 12.30 11.71 -3.93
C GLY A 61 11.20 11.07 -4.78
N LYS A 62 11.51 10.16 -5.71
CA LYS A 62 10.56 9.42 -6.56
C LYS A 62 10.61 7.91 -6.31
N ILE A 63 9.61 7.20 -6.82
CA ILE A 63 9.65 5.72 -6.91
C ILE A 63 10.20 5.33 -8.27
N TYR A 64 11.22 4.48 -8.25
CA TYR A 64 11.85 3.88 -9.43
C TYR A 64 11.63 2.37 -9.47
N LEU A 65 11.64 1.82 -10.67
CA LEU A 65 11.64 0.40 -10.96
C LEU A 65 13.08 -0.12 -10.98
N ASN A 66 13.43 -1.01 -10.07
CA ASN A 66 14.73 -1.65 -10.02
C ASN A 66 14.73 -2.91 -10.89
N LEU A 67 15.37 -2.84 -12.07
CA LEU A 67 15.49 -3.95 -13.01
C LEU A 67 16.79 -4.75 -12.75
N PRO A 68 16.80 -6.08 -12.93
CA PRO A 68 18.04 -6.86 -12.82
C PRO A 68 19.14 -6.42 -13.81
N ASP A 69 18.72 -5.93 -14.98
CA ASP A 69 19.63 -5.48 -16.05
C ASP A 69 20.11 -4.04 -15.82
N ASP A 70 19.37 -3.23 -15.04
CA ASP A 70 19.68 -1.85 -14.72
C ASP A 70 19.33 -1.55 -13.25
N PRO A 71 20.26 -1.87 -12.32
CA PRO A 71 19.98 -1.76 -10.91
C PRO A 71 19.95 -0.30 -10.47
N VAL A 72 18.86 0.09 -9.80
CA VAL A 72 18.72 1.44 -9.24
C VAL A 72 19.21 1.45 -7.80
N GLU A 73 20.21 2.29 -7.51
CA GLU A 73 20.65 2.53 -6.14
C GLU A 73 19.60 3.35 -5.37
N GLY A 74 19.09 2.79 -4.29
CA GLY A 74 18.12 3.46 -3.42
C GLY A 74 17.58 2.53 -2.34
N HIS A 75 16.57 3.00 -1.62
CA HIS A 75 15.95 2.21 -0.55
C HIS A 75 14.80 1.35 -1.12
N PRO A 76 14.83 0.01 -1.01
CA PRO A 76 13.72 -0.83 -1.46
C PRO A 76 12.41 -0.41 -0.81
N PHE A 77 11.36 -0.27 -1.61
CA PHE A 77 10.03 0.07 -1.12
C PHE A 77 9.60 -0.98 -0.09
N ASN A 78 9.37 -0.53 1.13
CA ASN A 78 8.76 -1.33 2.18
C ASN A 78 7.71 -0.45 2.84
N GLY A 79 6.46 -0.68 2.50
CA GLY A 79 5.37 0.20 2.86
C GLY A 79 4.17 -0.54 3.42
N TRP A 80 3.29 0.22 4.04
CA TRP A 80 2.02 -0.24 4.57
C TRP A 80 1.03 0.93 4.55
N TYR A 81 -0.23 0.64 4.83
CA TYR A 81 -1.26 1.67 4.81
C TYR A 81 -1.36 2.35 6.16
N PHE A 82 -1.49 3.66 6.14
CA PHE A 82 -1.69 4.43 7.35
C PHE A 82 -2.76 5.48 7.09
N LYS A 83 -3.63 5.69 8.09
CA LYS A 83 -4.66 6.70 7.97
C LYS A 83 -3.99 8.07 7.82
N TYR A 84 -4.24 8.73 6.68
CA TYR A 84 -3.67 10.04 6.45
C TYR A 84 -4.35 11.05 7.40
N PRO A 85 -3.58 11.92 8.06
CA PRO A 85 -4.12 12.84 9.06
C PRO A 85 -4.83 14.05 8.42
N SER A 86 -5.83 13.82 7.57
CA SER A 86 -6.77 14.82 7.02
C SER A 86 -8.15 14.70 7.68
N GLU A 87 -9.01 15.71 7.47
CA GLU A 87 -10.39 15.69 7.98
C GLU A 87 -11.21 14.53 7.41
N GLU A 88 -10.98 14.18 6.14
CA GLU A 88 -11.64 13.07 5.48
C GLU A 88 -11.10 11.71 5.95
N GLY A 89 -9.84 11.68 6.42
CA GLY A 89 -9.25 10.49 7.02
C GLY A 89 -9.07 9.33 6.04
N HIS A 90 -8.78 9.63 4.78
CA HIS A 90 -8.55 8.62 3.74
C HIS A 90 -7.32 7.75 4.04
N LEU A 91 -7.28 6.57 3.41
CA LEU A 91 -6.17 5.66 3.52
C LEU A 91 -4.97 6.20 2.74
N GLY A 92 -3.88 6.48 3.46
CA GLY A 92 -2.61 6.89 2.88
C GLY A 92 -1.64 5.71 2.78
N LEU A 93 -0.59 5.90 1.99
CA LEU A 93 0.49 4.93 1.86
C LEU A 93 1.77 5.54 2.45
N VAL A 94 2.46 4.77 3.28
CA VAL A 94 3.77 5.16 3.84
C VAL A 94 4.81 4.12 3.48
N SER A 95 6.07 4.55 3.39
CA SER A 95 7.20 3.64 3.22
C SER A 95 8.41 4.07 4.04
N THR A 96 9.21 3.09 4.45
CA THR A 96 10.54 3.32 5.02
C THR A 96 11.49 3.81 3.94
N ILE A 97 12.24 4.87 4.24
CA ILE A 97 13.26 5.45 3.34
C ILE A 97 14.69 5.18 3.82
N GLN A 98 14.84 4.75 5.06
CA GLN A 98 16.11 4.51 5.72
C GLN A 98 15.94 3.39 6.74
N VAL A 99 16.99 2.58 6.93
CA VAL A 99 16.99 1.44 7.85
C VAL A 99 17.29 1.89 9.29
N ASP A 100 18.25 2.80 9.48
CA ASP A 100 18.68 3.27 10.80
C ASP A 100 19.13 4.75 10.79
N PRO A 101 18.45 5.66 11.52
CA PRO A 101 17.16 5.44 12.16
C PRO A 101 16.07 5.19 11.11
N PRO A 102 15.06 4.36 11.41
CA PRO A 102 13.97 4.12 10.47
C PRO A 102 13.16 5.40 10.29
N MET A 103 13.23 5.97 9.09
CA MET A 103 12.46 7.15 8.71
C MET A 103 11.30 6.73 7.81
N LEU A 104 10.15 7.39 7.99
CA LEU A 104 8.93 7.12 7.24
C LEU A 104 8.50 8.34 6.47
N ASN A 105 8.24 8.13 5.19
CA ASN A 105 7.65 9.14 4.32
C ASN A 105 6.32 8.64 3.76
N TRP A 106 5.46 9.60 3.47
CA TRP A 106 4.21 9.40 2.75
C TRP A 106 4.50 9.27 1.27
N ILE A 107 3.76 8.39 0.62
CA ILE A 107 3.73 8.26 -0.83
C ILE A 107 2.57 9.09 -1.35
N TYR A 108 2.85 9.92 -2.33
CA TYR A 108 1.89 10.83 -2.94
C TYR A 108 2.22 11.01 -4.41
N VAL A 109 1.25 11.45 -5.19
CA VAL A 109 1.49 11.84 -6.58
C VAL A 109 1.60 13.36 -6.64
N ASN A 110 2.69 13.84 -7.22
CA ASN A 110 2.84 15.26 -7.50
C ASN A 110 1.80 15.66 -8.55
N ARG A 111 0.97 16.65 -8.22
CA ARG A 111 -0.14 17.11 -9.07
C ARG A 111 0.34 17.69 -10.41
N ASP A 112 1.51 18.31 -10.44
CA ASP A 112 1.98 19.03 -11.62
C ASP A 112 2.74 18.10 -12.58
N THR A 113 3.48 17.13 -12.04
CA THR A 113 4.31 16.21 -12.85
C THR A 113 3.72 14.83 -12.98
N HIS A 114 2.67 14.51 -12.23
CA HIS A 114 2.08 13.17 -12.13
C HIS A 114 3.04 12.07 -11.65
N ALA A 115 4.26 12.43 -11.24
CA ALA A 115 5.22 11.47 -10.71
C ALA A 115 4.81 10.99 -9.31
N VAL A 116 5.04 9.70 -9.04
CA VAL A 116 4.87 9.15 -7.69
C VAL A 116 6.08 9.50 -6.84
N HIS A 117 5.87 10.40 -5.89
CA HIS A 117 6.88 10.93 -4.98
C HIS A 117 6.74 10.33 -3.57
N PHE A 118 7.81 10.50 -2.79
CA PHE A 118 7.79 10.22 -1.35
C PHE A 118 8.34 11.41 -0.56
N GLY A 119 7.72 11.73 0.56
CA GLY A 119 8.10 12.92 1.34
C GLY A 119 7.46 12.98 2.73
N ALA A 120 7.82 14.02 3.49
CA ALA A 120 7.17 14.28 4.76
C ALA A 120 5.75 14.83 4.51
N ARG A 121 4.92 14.84 5.53
CA ARG A 121 3.52 15.35 5.42
C ARG A 121 3.43 16.78 4.87
N LYS A 122 4.41 17.63 5.15
CA LYS A 122 4.43 19.02 4.63
C LYS A 122 4.60 19.05 3.11
N ASP A 123 5.28 18.04 2.55
CA ASP A 123 5.61 17.95 1.13
C ASP A 123 4.44 17.37 0.35
N THR A 124 3.44 16.79 1.03
CA THR A 124 2.25 16.19 0.40
C THR A 124 1.07 17.16 0.30
N ILE A 125 1.25 18.42 0.73
CA ILE A 125 0.22 19.45 0.65
C ILE A 125 -0.02 19.81 -0.82
N ASP A 126 -1.29 20.00 -1.21
CA ASP A 126 -1.73 20.31 -2.59
C ASP A 126 -1.48 19.21 -3.64
N HIS A 127 -1.05 18.04 -3.20
CA HIS A 127 -0.79 16.87 -4.03
C HIS A 127 -1.81 15.75 -3.82
N VAL A 128 -1.80 14.76 -4.70
CA VAL A 128 -2.74 13.63 -4.62
C VAL A 128 -2.18 12.60 -3.64
N ILE A 129 -2.78 12.57 -2.47
CA ILE A 129 -2.34 11.74 -1.33
C ILE A 129 -3.14 10.44 -1.17
N GLY A 130 -4.13 10.21 -2.04
CA GLY A 130 -5.02 9.06 -1.95
C GLY A 130 -6.43 9.35 -2.48
N PRO A 131 -7.41 8.48 -2.13
CA PRO A 131 -7.23 7.31 -1.28
C PRO A 131 -6.35 6.24 -1.95
N TRP A 132 -5.29 5.82 -1.27
CA TRP A 132 -4.56 4.62 -1.63
C TRP A 132 -5.34 3.40 -1.19
N GLY A 133 -5.19 2.29 -1.88
CA GLY A 133 -5.88 1.07 -1.51
C GLY A 133 -5.37 -0.14 -2.26
N TRP A 134 -6.22 -1.14 -2.37
CA TRP A 134 -5.93 -2.34 -3.12
C TRP A 134 -7.11 -2.81 -3.95
N SER A 135 -6.79 -3.58 -4.99
CA SER A 135 -7.79 -4.23 -5.83
C SER A 135 -8.60 -5.28 -5.05
N LYS A 136 -9.76 -5.70 -5.58
CA LYS A 136 -10.65 -6.67 -4.90
C LYS A 136 -10.00 -8.01 -4.59
N ASP A 137 -9.01 -8.42 -5.37
CA ASP A 137 -8.21 -9.63 -5.18
C ASP A 137 -7.00 -9.41 -4.24
N GLU A 138 -6.87 -8.21 -3.66
CA GLU A 138 -5.83 -7.77 -2.71
C GLU A 138 -4.40 -7.77 -3.28
N ARG A 139 -4.25 -7.94 -4.60
CA ARG A 139 -2.94 -8.06 -5.27
C ARG A 139 -2.37 -6.74 -5.72
N PHE A 140 -3.18 -5.87 -6.30
CA PHE A 140 -2.71 -4.64 -6.90
C PHE A 140 -2.86 -3.46 -5.94
N LEU A 141 -1.90 -2.54 -5.99
CA LEU A 141 -2.03 -1.23 -5.37
C LEU A 141 -2.99 -0.40 -6.22
N THR A 142 -3.95 0.26 -5.57
CA THR A 142 -4.87 1.20 -6.24
C THR A 142 -4.66 2.61 -5.72
N LEU A 143 -4.92 3.58 -6.59
CA LEU A 143 -5.05 4.98 -6.23
C LEU A 143 -6.40 5.47 -6.73
N GLN A 144 -7.18 6.10 -5.84
CA GLN A 144 -8.56 6.50 -6.10
C GLN A 144 -9.53 5.35 -6.48
N GLY A 145 -9.12 4.11 -6.24
CA GLY A 145 -9.91 2.90 -6.53
C GLY A 145 -9.46 2.13 -7.76
N ASP A 146 -8.62 2.73 -8.60
CA ASP A 146 -8.16 2.15 -9.86
C ASP A 146 -6.69 1.69 -9.76
N HIS A 147 -6.36 0.59 -10.44
CA HIS A 147 -5.02 -0.01 -10.45
C HIS A 147 -4.33 0.07 -11.81
N ASP A 148 -5.08 0.34 -12.88
CA ASP A 148 -4.61 0.39 -14.25
C ASP A 148 -4.27 1.82 -14.71
N THR A 149 -4.00 2.72 -13.76
CA THR A 149 -3.72 4.15 -14.00
C THR A 149 -2.26 4.51 -13.76
N PHE A 150 -1.36 3.52 -13.73
CA PHE A 150 0.07 3.75 -13.50
C PHE A 150 0.86 3.47 -14.76
N VAL A 151 1.84 4.34 -15.02
CA VAL A 151 2.78 4.20 -16.13
C VAL A 151 4.21 4.30 -15.59
N ALA A 152 5.12 3.54 -16.18
CA ALA A 152 6.55 3.66 -15.95
C ALA A 152 7.17 4.43 -17.11
N VAL A 153 7.87 5.52 -16.80
CA VAL A 153 8.54 6.39 -17.77
C VAL A 153 10.04 6.31 -17.57
N GLN A 154 10.79 6.14 -18.66
CA GLN A 154 12.24 6.16 -18.68
C GLN A 154 12.76 7.60 -18.71
N GLU A 155 13.36 8.01 -17.60
CA GLU A 155 14.02 9.30 -17.40
C GLU A 155 15.31 9.40 -18.24
N GLU A 156 15.87 10.61 -18.38
CA GLU A 156 17.08 10.86 -19.18
C GLU A 156 18.33 10.11 -18.65
N ASP A 157 18.32 9.77 -17.37
CA ASP A 157 19.38 8.99 -16.73
C ASP A 157 19.26 7.47 -16.97
N GLY A 158 18.25 7.04 -17.74
CA GLY A 158 17.98 5.65 -18.09
C GLY A 158 17.11 4.90 -17.09
N ARG A 159 16.84 5.48 -15.91
CA ARG A 159 16.03 4.84 -14.85
C ARG A 159 14.55 4.96 -15.17
N TRP A 160 13.79 3.98 -14.71
CA TRP A 160 12.35 3.92 -14.91
C TRP A 160 11.64 4.45 -13.66
N ALA A 161 10.99 5.60 -13.76
CA ALA A 161 10.22 6.20 -12.67
C ALA A 161 8.72 5.91 -12.83
N VAL A 162 7.99 5.88 -11.72
CA VAL A 162 6.54 5.61 -11.70
C VAL A 162 5.76 6.91 -11.74
N TYR A 163 4.75 6.94 -12.60
CA TYR A 163 3.82 8.06 -12.79
C TYR A 163 2.38 7.55 -12.67
N TRP A 164 1.47 8.45 -12.29
CA TRP A 164 0.03 8.20 -12.21
C TRP A 164 -0.67 8.99 -13.31
N ASP A 165 -1.23 8.27 -14.26
CA ASP A 165 -1.81 8.78 -15.49
C ASP A 165 -3.26 8.29 -15.65
N PRO A 166 -4.21 8.87 -14.91
CA PRO A 166 -5.62 8.48 -14.98
C PRO A 166 -6.32 8.93 -16.28
N GLU A 167 -5.76 9.92 -16.99
CA GLU A 167 -6.33 10.48 -18.22
C GLU A 167 -5.59 10.00 -19.49
N GLU A 168 -4.58 9.14 -19.35
CA GLU A 168 -3.73 8.61 -20.43
C GLU A 168 -2.91 9.68 -21.19
N ASP A 169 -2.79 10.90 -20.64
CA ASP A 169 -2.07 12.01 -21.26
C ASP A 169 -0.57 11.71 -21.40
N ILE A 170 0.04 11.11 -20.38
CA ILE A 170 1.48 10.78 -20.40
C ILE A 170 1.72 9.63 -21.37
N LEU A 171 0.84 8.64 -21.37
CA LEU A 171 0.93 7.50 -22.27
C LEU A 171 0.82 7.91 -23.74
N ASP A 172 -0.09 8.82 -24.05
CA ASP A 172 -0.34 9.31 -25.41
C ASP A 172 0.77 10.25 -25.93
N GLU A 173 1.35 11.07 -25.07
CA GLU A 173 2.43 12.00 -25.44
C GLU A 173 3.81 11.34 -25.49
N ALA A 174 4.04 10.30 -24.69
CA ALA A 174 5.35 9.70 -24.56
C ALA A 174 5.68 8.69 -25.66
N GLU A 175 6.98 8.51 -25.93
CA GLU A 175 7.45 7.50 -26.87
C GLU A 175 7.15 6.08 -26.33
N PRO A 176 6.58 5.16 -27.13
CA PRO A 176 6.20 3.80 -26.67
C PRO A 176 7.37 2.95 -26.16
N GLU A 177 8.61 3.34 -26.49
CA GLU A 177 9.83 2.70 -26.00
C GLU A 177 10.24 3.20 -24.61
N ARG A 178 9.84 4.43 -24.26
CA ARG A 178 10.19 5.12 -23.01
C ARG A 178 9.02 5.20 -22.03
N CYS A 179 7.80 4.85 -22.44
CA CYS A 179 6.64 4.75 -21.57
C CYS A 179 5.99 3.38 -21.69
N LYS A 180 5.62 2.80 -20.54
CA LYS A 180 4.91 1.52 -20.45
C LYS A 180 3.83 1.62 -19.39
N GLU A 181 2.65 1.11 -19.69
CA GLU A 181 1.65 0.84 -18.67
C GLU A 181 2.17 -0.23 -17.71
N VAL A 182 1.99 0.02 -16.41
CA VAL A 182 2.47 -0.88 -15.37
C VAL A 182 1.40 -1.05 -14.29
N ALA A 183 1.19 -2.29 -13.87
CA ALA A 183 0.36 -2.57 -12.71
C ALA A 183 1.25 -2.81 -11.48
N LEU A 184 0.97 -2.10 -10.39
CA LEU A 184 1.73 -2.19 -9.15
C LEU A 184 1.22 -3.34 -8.29
N VAL A 185 2.03 -4.37 -8.08
CA VAL A 185 1.69 -5.54 -7.27
C VAL A 185 2.24 -5.43 -5.87
N ARG A 186 1.37 -5.63 -4.89
CA ARG A 186 1.71 -5.74 -3.48
C ARG A 186 2.23 -7.14 -3.18
N LYS A 187 3.51 -7.23 -2.84
CA LYS A 187 4.12 -8.46 -2.32
C LYS A 187 4.15 -8.38 -0.81
N VAL A 188 3.07 -8.86 -0.21
CA VAL A 188 2.95 -8.95 1.26
C VAL A 188 4.07 -9.84 1.78
N GLN A 189 4.82 -9.33 2.75
CA GLN A 189 5.87 -10.09 3.43
C GLN A 189 5.19 -11.10 4.37
N ARG A 190 4.79 -12.26 3.82
CA ARG A 190 4.28 -13.38 4.63
C ARG A 190 5.42 -13.95 5.47
N GLY A 191 5.41 -13.64 6.76
CA GLY A 191 6.36 -14.19 7.72
C GLY A 191 7.47 -13.24 8.11
N VAL A 192 7.11 -12.16 8.80
CA VAL A 192 7.86 -11.79 10.00
C VAL A 192 6.84 -11.89 11.12
N GLU A 193 6.87 -13.00 11.86
CA GLU A 193 6.39 -12.98 13.23
C GLU A 193 6.99 -11.72 13.84
N SER A 194 6.12 -10.75 14.15
CA SER A 194 6.47 -9.63 14.98
C SER A 194 7.05 -10.22 16.26
N SER A 195 8.39 -10.29 16.34
CA SER A 195 9.09 -10.53 17.60
C SER A 195 9.00 -9.25 18.44
N TYR A 196 7.81 -8.66 18.59
CA TYR A 196 7.50 -7.86 19.75
C TYR A 196 6.96 -8.80 20.82
N VAL A 197 7.86 -9.64 21.32
CA VAL A 197 7.70 -10.29 22.62
C VAL A 197 8.82 -9.81 23.52
N LYS A 198 8.37 -9.02 24.51
CA LYS A 198 8.98 -8.66 25.80
C LYS A 198 9.97 -7.49 25.82
N GLN A 199 9.58 -6.43 26.52
CA GLN A 199 9.68 -6.41 27.99
C GLN A 199 8.37 -5.90 28.62
#